data_AF-A0A1X0MJT0-F1
#
_entry.id   AF-A0A1X0MJT0-F1
#
_cell.length_a   1.000
_cell.length_b   1.000
_cell.length_c   1.000
_cell.angle_alpha   90.00
_cell.angle_beta   90.00
_cell.angle_gamma   90.00
#
_symmetry.space_group_name_H-M   'P 1'
#
loop_
_entity.id
_entity.type
_entity.pdbx_description
1 polymer ?
#
loop_
_entity_poly.entity_id
_entity_poly.type
_entity_poly.pdbx_seq_one_letter_code
_entity_poly.pdbx_strand_id
1 'polypeptide(L)'
;IGLDGGFNLYQYAPSAIGWIDPQGLTCGSDAKVLRRNLGPSPTGGGQYDAHHIIMSNSKDVRMVALRDKMKELDIDINDKRNGIWLPNTETARVLGTTATPHKGAGVHSNFYKQHVFERLSAANTRDEFLSGLKDLKKSLGDGLNFKGK
;
A
#
# COMPACT_ATOMS: atom_id res chain seq x y z
N ILE A 1 49.15 -21.80 -13.63
CA ILE A 1 48.43 -22.86 -14.37
C ILE A 1 47.06 -22.96 -13.71
N GLY A 2 46.03 -22.25 -14.16
CA GLY A 2 45.34 -22.29 -15.46
C GLY A 2 43.86 -22.44 -15.09
N LEU A 3 43.09 -21.35 -15.17
CA LEU A 3 41.98 -21.17 -16.13
C LEU A 3 40.84 -22.18 -15.93
N ASP A 4 39.67 -21.73 -15.46
CA ASP A 4 38.47 -21.81 -16.30
C ASP A 4 37.21 -21.15 -15.69
N GLY A 5 36.53 -20.39 -16.56
CA GLY A 5 35.07 -20.38 -16.64
C GLY A 5 34.29 -19.73 -15.51
N GLY A 6 34.20 -18.39 -15.51
CA GLY A 6 33.13 -17.68 -14.82
C GLY A 6 31.76 -18.17 -15.31
N PHE A 7 31.04 -18.88 -14.46
CA PHE A 7 29.67 -19.27 -14.73
C PHE A 7 28.76 -18.04 -14.64
N ASN A 8 28.22 -17.63 -15.78
CA ASN A 8 27.03 -16.78 -15.85
C ASN A 8 25.86 -17.57 -15.23
N LEU A 9 25.50 -17.24 -13.99
CA LEU A 9 24.33 -17.83 -13.33
C LEU A 9 23.17 -16.82 -13.37
N TYR A 10 22.47 -16.75 -14.51
CA TYR A 10 21.09 -16.31 -14.52
C TYR A 10 20.28 -17.30 -13.68
N GLN A 11 20.15 -17.04 -12.38
CA GLN A 11 19.18 -17.73 -11.57
C GLN A 11 18.61 -16.76 -10.53
N TYR A 12 17.29 -16.59 -10.65
CA TYR A 12 16.39 -15.97 -9.69
C TYR A 12 16.86 -16.24 -8.26
N ALA A 13 17.26 -15.20 -7.53
CA ALA A 13 17.43 -15.33 -6.10
C ALA A 13 16.06 -15.69 -5.49
N PRO A 14 15.93 -16.82 -4.78
CA PRO A 14 14.70 -17.16 -4.09
C PRO A 14 14.42 -16.06 -3.05
N SER A 15 13.22 -15.48 -3.09
CA SER A 15 12.80 -14.47 -2.11
C SER A 15 12.81 -15.11 -0.72
N ALA A 16 13.80 -14.78 0.10
CA ALA A 16 13.91 -15.26 1.46
C ALA A 16 13.65 -14.11 2.46
N ILE A 17 12.55 -14.29 3.18
CA ILE A 17 12.13 -13.64 4.42
C ILE A 17 13.32 -13.43 5.36
N GLY A 18 13.48 -12.25 5.99
CA GLY A 18 14.51 -12.14 7.03
C GLY A 18 14.87 -10.80 7.68
N TRP A 19 14.15 -9.69 7.48
CA TRP A 19 14.38 -8.49 8.32
C TRP A 19 13.13 -8.19 9.14
N ILE A 20 13.15 -8.64 10.39
CA ILE A 20 12.27 -8.16 11.45
C ILE A 20 12.89 -6.84 11.93
N ASP A 21 12.24 -5.71 11.63
CA ASP A 21 12.63 -4.39 12.15
C ASP A 21 11.99 -4.14 13.52
N PRO A 22 12.78 -4.07 14.61
CA PRO A 22 12.27 -3.86 15.96
C PRO A 22 11.70 -2.46 16.24
N GLN A 23 11.80 -1.50 15.31
CA GLN A 23 11.38 -0.10 15.52
C GLN A 23 10.02 0.29 14.90
N GLY A 24 9.19 -0.68 14.48
CA GLY A 24 7.77 -0.42 14.16
C GLY A 24 7.25 -0.94 12.82
N LEU A 25 7.82 -2.03 12.26
CA LEU A 25 7.39 -2.64 10.99
C LEU A 25 6.72 -4.01 11.15
N THR A 26 5.89 -4.22 12.18
CA THR A 26 5.01 -5.40 12.17
C THR A 26 3.90 -5.16 11.15
N CYS A 27 4.06 -5.72 9.96
CA CYS A 27 2.92 -6.03 9.12
C CYS A 27 1.97 -6.88 9.99
N GLY A 28 0.84 -6.31 10.42
CA GLY A 28 -0.25 -7.13 10.96
C GLY A 28 -0.61 -8.24 9.97
N SER A 29 -1.34 -9.27 10.42
CA SER A 29 -1.79 -10.36 9.55
C SER A 29 -2.36 -9.85 8.22
N ASP A 30 -3.15 -8.78 8.29
CA ASP A 30 -3.72 -8.09 7.13
C ASP A 30 -2.69 -7.49 6.18
N ALA A 31 -1.69 -6.74 6.67
CA ALA A 31 -0.68 -6.14 5.80
C ALA A 31 0.12 -7.22 5.05
N LYS A 32 0.36 -8.38 5.68
CA LYS A 32 1.00 -9.53 5.04
C LYS A 32 0.10 -10.17 3.98
N VAL A 33 -1.20 -10.31 4.26
CA VAL A 33 -2.18 -10.84 3.28
C VAL A 33 -2.34 -9.88 2.11
N LEU A 34 -2.49 -8.57 2.38
CA LEU A 34 -2.59 -7.56 1.34
C LEU A 34 -1.34 -7.55 0.45
N ARG A 35 -0.14 -7.61 1.03
CA ARG A 35 1.11 -7.74 0.25
C ARG A 35 1.07 -8.91 -0.72
N ARG A 36 0.56 -10.08 -0.28
CA ARG A 36 0.40 -11.24 -1.16
C ARG A 36 -0.62 -10.97 -2.27
N ASN A 37 -1.75 -10.35 -1.93
CA ASN A 37 -2.83 -10.04 -2.87
C ASN A 37 -2.46 -8.95 -3.90
N LEU A 38 -1.57 -8.02 -3.54
CA LEU A 38 -1.03 -7.01 -4.45
C LEU A 38 -0.03 -7.58 -5.47
N GLY A 39 0.57 -8.73 -5.19
CA GLY A 39 1.58 -9.35 -6.04
C GLY A 39 2.95 -8.67 -5.92
N PRO A 40 3.81 -8.77 -6.95
CA PRO A 40 5.15 -8.20 -6.91
C PRO A 40 5.13 -6.69 -6.65
N SER A 41 6.05 -6.20 -5.80
CA SER A 41 6.26 -4.77 -5.63
C SER A 41 6.94 -4.16 -6.87
N PRO A 42 6.77 -2.85 -7.13
CA PRO A 42 7.48 -2.16 -8.19
C PRO A 42 9.00 -2.37 -8.12
N THR A 43 9.63 -2.44 -9.29
CA THR A 43 11.08 -2.55 -9.47
C THR A 43 11.65 -1.24 -10.03
N GLY A 44 12.97 -1.04 -9.94
CA GLY A 44 13.62 0.18 -10.42
C GLY A 44 13.56 1.39 -9.46
N GLY A 45 13.02 1.18 -8.25
CA GLY A 45 13.08 2.09 -7.12
C GLY A 45 13.71 1.43 -5.90
N GLY A 46 13.56 2.06 -4.74
CA GLY A 46 13.95 1.52 -3.44
C GLY A 46 12.88 0.62 -2.82
N GLN A 47 12.79 0.62 -1.49
CA GLN A 47 11.80 -0.17 -0.75
C GLN A 47 10.36 0.33 -0.98
N TYR A 48 9.43 -0.61 -1.16
CA TYR A 48 7.98 -0.36 -1.23
C TYR A 48 7.22 -1.15 -0.16
N ASP A 49 6.21 -0.50 0.43
CA ASP A 49 5.32 -1.08 1.42
C ASP A 49 3.90 -1.21 0.89
N ALA A 50 3.21 -2.28 1.29
CA ALA A 50 1.80 -2.44 1.01
C ALA A 50 1.00 -1.54 1.94
N HIS A 51 0.15 -0.69 1.37
CA HIS A 51 -0.65 0.27 2.13
C HIS A 51 -2.13 0.01 1.91
N HIS A 52 -2.86 -0.29 2.98
CA HIS A 52 -4.33 -0.29 2.97
C HIS A 52 -4.86 1.14 2.88
N ILE A 53 -5.78 1.38 1.95
CA ILE A 53 -6.46 2.68 1.83
C ILE A 53 -7.43 2.87 3.00
N ILE A 54 -8.29 1.88 3.21
CA ILE A 54 -9.07 1.73 4.44
C ILE A 54 -8.25 0.86 5.38
N MET A 55 -7.60 1.50 6.36
CA MET A 55 -6.68 0.84 7.29
C MET A 55 -7.39 -0.23 8.13
N SER A 56 -6.84 -1.45 8.17
CA SER A 56 -7.47 -2.56 8.91
C SER A 56 -7.42 -2.41 10.43
N ASN A 57 -6.35 -1.80 10.96
CA ASN A 57 -6.08 -1.68 12.40
C ASN A 57 -6.44 -0.30 13.00
N SER A 58 -7.00 0.62 12.22
CA SER A 58 -7.29 1.97 12.70
C SER A 58 -8.55 1.98 13.58
N LYS A 59 -8.42 2.53 14.80
CA LYS A 59 -9.54 2.74 15.74
C LYS A 59 -10.39 3.98 15.44
N ASP A 60 -10.03 4.73 14.41
CA ASP A 60 -10.77 5.91 13.98
C ASP A 60 -12.18 5.54 13.52
N VAL A 61 -13.20 6.21 14.03
CA VAL A 61 -14.61 5.90 13.75
C VAL A 61 -14.94 5.93 12.25
N ARG A 62 -14.26 6.80 11.49
CA ARG A 62 -14.43 6.86 10.03
C ARG A 62 -13.91 5.60 9.35
N MET A 63 -12.74 5.11 9.78
CA MET A 63 -12.17 3.87 9.23
C MET A 63 -12.98 2.65 9.66
N VAL A 64 -13.53 2.65 10.89
CA VAL A 64 -14.48 1.62 11.36
C VAL A 64 -15.70 1.58 10.43
N ALA A 65 -16.36 2.72 10.22
CA ALA A 65 -17.55 2.80 9.38
C ALA A 65 -17.30 2.35 7.93
N LEU A 66 -16.15 2.69 7.35
CA LEU A 66 -15.79 2.20 6.02
C LEU A 66 -15.55 0.69 5.99
N ARG A 67 -14.95 0.11 7.04
CA ARG A 67 -14.79 -1.35 7.13
C ARG A 67 -16.13 -2.06 7.26
N ASP A 68 -17.08 -1.49 7.99
CA ASP A 68 -18.43 -2.05 8.08
C ASP A 68 -19.14 -1.97 6.73
N LYS A 69 -19.04 -0.85 6.01
CA LYS A 69 -19.52 -0.74 4.63
C LYS A 69 -18.82 -1.72 3.66
N MET A 70 -17.52 -1.96 3.82
CA MET A 70 -16.82 -3.01 3.06
C MET A 70 -17.45 -4.39 3.28
N LYS A 71 -17.80 -4.75 4.53
CA LYS A 71 -18.47 -6.03 4.84
C LYS A 71 -19.86 -6.10 4.20
N GLU A 72 -20.66 -5.05 4.32
CA GLU A 72 -22.00 -4.97 3.69
C GLU A 72 -21.93 -5.15 2.17
N LEU A 73 -20.86 -4.63 1.56
CA LEU A 73 -20.63 -4.71 0.12
C LEU A 73 -19.85 -5.96 -0.31
N ASP A 74 -19.54 -6.89 0.61
CA ASP A 74 -18.75 -8.12 0.37
C ASP A 74 -17.32 -7.86 -0.16
N ILE A 75 -16.66 -6.79 0.30
CA ILE A 75 -15.29 -6.42 -0.06
C ILE A 75 -14.35 -6.83 1.08
N ASP A 76 -13.45 -7.76 0.81
CA ASP A 76 -12.44 -8.17 1.79
C ASP A 76 -11.49 -7.01 2.13
N ILE A 77 -11.10 -6.88 3.41
CA ILE A 77 -10.21 -5.81 3.86
C ILE A 77 -8.85 -5.86 3.16
N ASN A 78 -8.39 -7.06 2.80
CA ASN A 78 -7.13 -7.32 2.11
C ASN A 78 -7.30 -7.43 0.59
N ASP A 79 -8.46 -7.05 0.05
CA ASP A 79 -8.66 -6.96 -1.40
C ASP A 79 -7.63 -5.99 -2.00
N LYS A 80 -6.99 -6.39 -3.11
CA LYS A 80 -5.99 -5.57 -3.82
C LYS A 80 -6.52 -4.20 -4.25
N ARG A 81 -7.84 -4.05 -4.38
CA ARG A 81 -8.53 -2.78 -4.70
C ARG A 81 -8.51 -1.82 -3.51
N ASN A 82 -8.44 -2.32 -2.28
CA ASN A 82 -8.23 -1.53 -1.07
C ASN A 82 -6.73 -1.34 -0.74
N GLY A 83 -5.81 -1.76 -1.62
CA GLY A 83 -4.37 -1.62 -1.38
C GLY A 83 -3.61 -0.96 -2.52
N ILE A 84 -2.45 -0.40 -2.19
CA ILE A 84 -1.50 0.14 -3.15
C ILE A 84 -0.07 -0.05 -2.64
N TRP A 85 0.88 -0.23 -3.57
CA TRP A 85 2.30 -0.16 -3.28
C TRP A 85 2.73 1.30 -3.16
N LEU A 86 3.20 1.73 -1.98
CA LEU A 86 3.77 3.04 -1.78
C LEU A 86 5.29 2.92 -1.54
N PRO A 87 6.12 3.79 -2.17
CA PRO A 87 7.54 3.82 -1.86
C PRO A 87 7.71 4.19 -0.38
N ASN A 88 8.64 3.55 0.33
CA ASN A 88 8.82 3.76 1.77
C ASN A 88 9.11 5.24 2.08
N THR A 89 9.90 5.88 1.21
CA THR A 89 10.29 7.30 1.25
C THR A 89 10.25 7.89 -0.16
N GLU A 90 10.39 9.21 -0.28
CA GLU A 90 10.47 9.88 -1.60
C GLU A 90 11.63 9.37 -2.46
N THR A 91 12.77 9.10 -1.83
CA THR A 91 13.98 8.57 -2.48
C THR A 91 13.82 7.12 -2.96
N ALA A 92 12.80 6.40 -2.48
CA ALA A 92 12.53 5.03 -2.89
C ALA A 92 11.63 4.94 -4.12
N ARG A 93 11.13 6.05 -4.66
CA ARG A 93 10.32 6.06 -5.89
C ARG A 93 11.07 5.42 -7.06
N VAL A 94 10.32 4.73 -7.93
CA VAL A 94 10.81 4.44 -9.28
C VAL A 94 11.06 5.77 -10.00
N LEU A 95 12.18 5.87 -10.72
CA LEU A 95 12.54 7.07 -11.47
C LEU A 95 11.41 7.51 -12.41
N GLY A 96 11.10 8.80 -12.41
CA GLY A 96 10.02 9.38 -13.23
C GLY A 96 8.61 9.23 -12.64
N THR A 97 8.46 8.64 -11.45
CA THR A 97 7.17 8.54 -10.75
C THR A 97 7.04 9.59 -9.64
N THR A 98 5.80 9.92 -9.28
CA THR A 98 5.49 10.91 -8.24
C THR A 98 4.77 10.31 -7.03
N ALA A 99 4.64 8.98 -6.95
CA ALA A 99 3.83 8.29 -5.96
C ALA A 99 4.04 8.80 -4.51
N THR A 100 2.93 8.92 -3.78
CA THR A 100 2.91 9.33 -2.38
C THR A 100 3.78 8.38 -1.55
N PRO A 101 4.79 8.88 -0.81
CA PRO A 101 5.60 8.02 0.03
C PRO A 101 4.82 7.55 1.25
N HIS A 102 5.07 6.31 1.66
CA HIS A 102 4.45 5.72 2.85
C HIS A 102 4.86 6.48 4.12
N LYS A 103 6.11 6.92 4.21
CA LYS A 103 6.60 7.78 5.29
C LYS A 103 6.66 9.23 4.84
N GLY A 104 6.29 10.15 5.74
CA GLY A 104 6.47 11.58 5.54
C GLY A 104 5.42 12.29 4.70
N ALA A 105 4.48 11.58 4.04
CA ALA A 105 3.36 12.22 3.34
C ALA A 105 2.01 12.15 4.09
N GLY A 106 2.01 11.70 5.34
CA GLY A 106 0.82 11.74 6.19
C GLY A 106 -0.27 10.73 5.83
N VAL A 107 0.04 9.62 5.17
CA VAL A 107 -0.94 8.58 4.79
C VAL A 107 -1.54 7.80 5.97
N HIS A 108 -1.09 8.06 7.20
CA HIS A 108 -1.73 7.55 8.44
C HIS A 108 -2.37 8.66 9.29
N SER A 109 -2.37 9.90 8.80
CA SER A 109 -2.84 11.09 9.52
C SER A 109 -4.37 11.14 9.65
N ASN A 110 -4.86 12.06 10.48
CA ASN A 110 -6.28 12.39 10.57
C ASN A 110 -6.83 12.88 9.21
N PHE A 111 -6.09 13.75 8.51
CA PHE A 111 -6.49 14.29 7.20
C PHE A 111 -6.64 13.22 6.13
N TYR A 112 -5.73 12.25 6.13
CA TYR A 112 -5.86 11.09 5.25
C TYR A 112 -7.15 10.32 5.51
N LYS A 113 -7.43 10.02 6.79
CA LYS A 113 -8.65 9.29 7.19
C LYS A 113 -9.92 10.07 6.85
N GLN A 114 -9.92 11.39 7.04
CA GLN A 114 -11.02 12.26 6.63
C GLN A 114 -11.24 12.18 5.11
N HIS A 115 -10.17 12.36 4.33
CA HIS A 115 -10.24 12.36 2.87
C HIS A 115 -10.76 11.03 2.31
N VAL A 116 -10.25 9.91 2.82
CA VAL A 116 -10.73 8.57 2.44
C VAL A 116 -12.22 8.40 2.79
N PHE A 117 -12.65 8.86 3.97
CA PHE A 117 -14.05 8.81 4.39
C PHE A 117 -14.97 9.68 3.54
N GLU A 118 -14.60 10.93 3.28
CA GLU A 118 -15.37 11.82 2.42
C GLU A 118 -15.53 11.24 1.02
N ARG A 119 -14.49 10.59 0.47
CA ARG A 119 -14.54 10.01 -0.86
C ARG A 119 -15.47 8.80 -0.96
N LEU A 120 -15.60 8.01 0.12
CA LEU A 120 -16.23 6.69 0.10
C LEU A 120 -17.56 6.59 0.84
N SER A 121 -17.82 7.48 1.80
CA SER A 121 -18.99 7.38 2.69
C SER A 121 -20.32 7.41 1.95
N ALA A 122 -20.40 8.18 0.86
CA ALA A 122 -21.61 8.33 0.04
C ALA A 122 -21.84 7.19 -0.98
N ALA A 123 -20.89 6.26 -1.16
CA ALA A 123 -21.07 5.13 -2.06
C ALA A 123 -22.08 4.13 -1.49
N ASN A 124 -23.16 3.86 -2.22
CA ASN A 124 -24.25 2.98 -1.79
C ASN A 124 -24.21 1.61 -2.49
N THR A 125 -23.41 1.50 -3.55
CA THR A 125 -23.21 0.24 -4.27
C THR A 125 -21.76 -0.21 -4.22
N ARG A 126 -21.54 -1.50 -4.46
CA ARG A 126 -20.19 -2.10 -4.57
C ARG A 126 -19.38 -1.38 -5.66
N ASP A 127 -19.98 -1.09 -6.80
CA ASP A 127 -19.30 -0.46 -7.93
C ASP A 127 -18.88 0.99 -7.64
N GLU A 128 -19.75 1.78 -7.01
CA GLU A 128 -19.41 3.13 -6.56
C GLU A 128 -18.25 3.12 -5.56
N PHE A 129 -18.27 2.18 -4.61
CA PHE A 129 -17.24 2.07 -3.59
C PHE A 129 -15.88 1.68 -4.20
N LEU A 130 -15.89 0.69 -5.10
CA LEU A 130 -14.69 0.27 -5.83
C LEU A 130 -14.17 1.36 -6.76
N SER A 131 -15.04 2.16 -7.38
CA SER A 131 -14.65 3.33 -8.16
C SER A 131 -13.99 4.40 -7.28
N GLY A 132 -14.53 4.65 -6.09
CA GLY A 132 -13.91 5.56 -5.12
C GLY A 132 -12.52 5.08 -4.67
N LEU A 133 -12.36 3.78 -4.41
CA LEU A 133 -11.05 3.18 -4.11
C LEU A 133 -10.07 3.34 -5.27
N LYS A 134 -10.52 3.12 -6.51
CA LYS A 134 -9.72 3.33 -7.73
C LYS A 134 -9.22 4.78 -7.82
N ASP A 135 -10.07 5.76 -7.52
CA ASP A 135 -9.69 7.18 -7.56
C ASP A 135 -8.71 7.54 -6.45
N LEU A 136 -8.89 7.00 -5.23
CA LEU A 136 -7.91 7.16 -4.15
C LEU A 136 -6.55 6.55 -4.52
N LYS A 137 -6.54 5.35 -5.13
CA LYS A 137 -5.32 4.73 -5.66
C LYS A 137 -4.64 5.62 -6.68
N LYS A 138 -5.40 6.19 -7.61
CA LYS A 138 -4.87 7.10 -8.63
C LYS A 138 -4.24 8.33 -7.97
N SER A 139 -4.95 9.00 -7.06
CA SER A 139 -4.44 10.18 -6.34
C SER A 139 -3.15 9.89 -5.56
N LEU A 140 -3.04 8.71 -4.94
CA LEU A 140 -1.81 8.27 -4.26
C LEU A 140 -0.69 7.94 -5.26
N GLY A 141 -1.02 7.35 -6.41
CA GLY A 141 -0.07 7.13 -7.50
C GLY A 141 0.46 8.45 -8.09
N ASP A 142 -0.37 9.49 -8.11
CA ASP A 142 -0.03 10.81 -8.65
C ASP A 142 0.72 11.70 -7.64
N GLY A 143 0.84 11.28 -6.38
CA GLY A 143 1.67 11.97 -5.38
C GLY A 143 0.93 12.87 -4.39
N LEU A 144 -0.36 12.64 -4.16
CA LEU A 144 -1.14 13.39 -3.17
C LEU A 144 -0.48 13.37 -1.78
N ASN A 145 -0.29 14.55 -1.17
CA ASN A 145 0.36 14.70 0.13
C ASN A 145 -0.63 15.22 1.20
N PHE A 146 -0.56 14.61 2.40
CA PHE A 146 -1.39 14.92 3.57
C PHE A 146 -0.57 15.48 4.74
N LYS A 147 0.74 15.63 4.61
CA LYS A 147 1.58 16.25 5.63
C LYS A 147 1.28 17.74 5.73
N GLY A 148 1.10 18.23 6.95
CA GLY A 148 0.92 19.66 7.24
C GLY A 148 -0.41 20.25 6.75
N LYS A 149 -1.33 19.40 6.31
CA LYS A 149 -2.74 19.76 6.18
C LYS A 149 -3.40 19.71 7.53
#